data_AF-A0A9N8Z2V6-F1
#
_entry.id   AF-A0A9N8Z2V6-F1
#
_cell.length_a   1.000
_cell.length_b   1.000
_cell.length_c   1.000
_cell.angle_alpha   90.00
_cell.angle_beta   90.00
_cell.angle_gamma   90.00
#
_symmetry.space_group_name_H-M   'P 1'
#
loop_
_entity.id
_entity.type
_entity.pdbx_description
1 polymer ?
#
loop_
_entity_poly.entity_id
_entity_poly.type
_entity_poly.pdbx_seq_one_letter_code
_entity_poly.pdbx_strand_id
1 'polypeptide(L)'
;MNFIELIRYVYSSVINLSNNDIKTNLAILITADELCLNDLCTFIEEYLLDNDNKSLLKRNFVLIQDVATRFTQFSKLVQFYKINIQQDLSLIFSADDFATIKQEILLDILVKNNHSVKSIEIWDKLMLWSIA
;
A
#
# COMPACT_ATOMS: atom_id res chain seq x y z
N MET A 1 -6.03 6.19 -14.15
CA MET A 1 -7.44 6.59 -14.32
C MET A 1 -8.14 5.46 -15.10
N ASN A 2 -8.72 4.49 -14.39
CA ASN A 2 -9.24 3.22 -14.94
C ASN A 2 -10.77 3.18 -14.94
N PHE A 3 -11.41 4.23 -15.46
CA PHE A 3 -12.88 4.36 -15.42
C PHE A 3 -13.61 3.28 -16.24
N ILE A 4 -12.99 2.76 -17.30
CA ILE A 4 -13.64 1.78 -18.19
C ILE A 4 -13.99 0.49 -17.44
N GLU A 5 -13.12 0.05 -16.52
CA GLU A 5 -13.29 -1.22 -15.82
C GLU A 5 -14.39 -1.14 -14.75
N LEU A 6 -14.53 0.02 -14.13
CA LEU A 6 -15.63 0.31 -13.20
C LEU A 6 -16.95 0.51 -13.90
N ILE A 7 -16.97 1.16 -15.08
CA ILE A 7 -18.18 1.26 -15.89
C ILE A 7 -18.66 -0.14 -16.28
N ARG A 8 -17.76 -1.01 -16.76
CA ARG A 8 -18.10 -2.42 -17.06
C ARG A 8 -18.64 -3.14 -15.84
N TYR A 9 -18.04 -2.95 -14.67
CA TYR A 9 -18.54 -3.53 -13.43
C TYR A 9 -19.98 -3.09 -13.12
N VAL A 10 -20.31 -1.80 -13.23
CA VAL A 10 -21.68 -1.30 -12.97
C VAL A 10 -22.73 -1.96 -13.88
N TYR A 11 -22.37 -2.26 -15.13
CA TYR A 11 -23.30 -2.89 -16.09
C TYR A 11 -23.33 -4.42 -16.05
N SER A 12 -22.26 -5.07 -15.58
CA SER A 12 -22.10 -6.53 -15.67
C SER A 12 -21.96 -7.24 -14.32
N SER A 13 -21.73 -6.49 -13.24
CA SER A 13 -21.31 -6.98 -11.92
C SER A 13 -20.04 -7.84 -11.94
N VAL A 14 -19.23 -7.75 -13.01
CA VAL A 14 -17.98 -8.50 -13.19
C VAL A 14 -16.80 -7.55 -13.18
N ILE A 15 -15.78 -7.86 -12.38
CA ILE A 15 -14.50 -7.15 -12.37
C ILE A 15 -13.35 -8.17 -12.40
N ASN A 16 -12.32 -7.90 -13.21
CA ASN A 16 -11.13 -8.73 -13.29
C ASN A 16 -9.95 -8.00 -12.64
N LEU A 17 -9.50 -8.52 -11.49
CA LEU A 17 -8.38 -7.97 -10.73
C LEU A 17 -7.07 -8.75 -10.93
N SER A 18 -7.14 -9.99 -11.43
CA SER A 18 -5.98 -10.89 -11.53
C SER A 18 -5.00 -10.55 -12.64
N ASN A 19 -5.46 -9.83 -13.66
CA ASN A 19 -4.61 -9.39 -14.77
C ASN A 19 -3.89 -8.07 -14.50
N ASN A 20 -4.15 -7.44 -13.35
CA ASN A 20 -3.66 -6.11 -13.01
C ASN A 20 -2.49 -6.18 -12.02
N ASP A 21 -1.61 -5.18 -12.06
CA ASP A 21 -0.66 -4.97 -10.98
C ASP A 21 -1.34 -4.38 -9.72
N ILE A 22 -0.62 -4.38 -8.59
CA ILE A 22 -1.13 -3.84 -7.33
C ILE A 22 -1.53 -2.38 -7.47
N LYS A 23 -0.72 -1.59 -8.18
CA LYS A 23 -0.97 -0.15 -8.35
C LYS A 23 -2.29 0.10 -9.08
N THR A 24 -2.59 -0.70 -10.10
CA THR A 24 -3.82 -0.67 -10.86
C THR A 24 -5.00 -1.08 -10.00
N ASN A 25 -4.88 -2.17 -9.22
CA ASN A 25 -5.94 -2.61 -8.32
C ASN A 25 -6.22 -1.61 -7.19
N LEU A 26 -5.20 -0.96 -6.62
CA LEU A 26 -5.38 0.13 -5.65
C LEU A 26 -6.02 1.36 -6.28
N ALA A 27 -5.67 1.70 -7.52
CA ALA A 27 -6.34 2.79 -8.24
C ALA A 27 -7.81 2.48 -8.49
N ILE A 28 -8.16 1.22 -8.79
CA ILE A 28 -9.55 0.76 -8.90
C ILE A 28 -10.26 0.88 -7.55
N LEU A 29 -9.63 0.46 -6.44
CA LEU A 29 -10.18 0.61 -5.09
C LEU A 29 -10.50 2.08 -4.76
N ILE A 30 -9.56 2.99 -5.02
CA ILE A 30 -9.76 4.43 -4.81
C ILE A 30 -10.93 4.96 -5.68
N THR A 31 -10.98 4.56 -6.95
CA THR A 31 -12.04 5.02 -7.85
C THR A 31 -13.40 4.43 -7.45
N ALA A 32 -13.45 3.20 -6.94
CA ALA A 32 -14.67 2.58 -6.42
C ALA A 32 -15.21 3.35 -5.19
N ASP A 33 -14.32 3.81 -4.32
CA ASP A 33 -14.64 4.65 -3.17
C ASP A 33 -15.19 6.02 -3.59
N GLU A 34 -14.55 6.67 -4.57
CA GLU A 34 -15.04 7.92 -5.17
C GLU A 34 -16.44 7.79 -5.78
N LEU A 35 -16.79 6.60 -6.28
CA LEU A 35 -18.11 6.27 -6.81
C LEU A 35 -19.09 5.73 -5.75
N CYS A 36 -18.69 5.71 -4.48
CA CYS A 36 -19.48 5.21 -3.35
C CYS A 36 -19.90 3.73 -3.49
N LEU A 37 -19.08 2.91 -4.16
CA LEU A 37 -19.31 1.47 -4.36
C LEU A 37 -18.72 0.64 -3.21
N ASN A 38 -19.26 0.80 -2.01
CA ASN A 38 -18.69 0.24 -0.77
C ASN A 38 -18.51 -1.29 -0.78
N ASP A 39 -19.45 -2.02 -1.38
CA ASP A 39 -19.37 -3.48 -1.50
C ASP A 39 -18.18 -3.89 -2.39
N LEU A 40 -17.94 -3.13 -3.46
CA LEU A 40 -16.80 -3.34 -4.34
C LEU A 40 -15.48 -3.00 -3.63
N CYS A 41 -15.44 -1.92 -2.84
CA CYS A 41 -14.26 -1.60 -2.03
C CYS A 41 -13.91 -2.76 -1.09
N THR A 42 -14.92 -3.31 -0.41
CA THR A 42 -14.75 -4.44 0.51
C THR A 42 -14.21 -5.67 -0.22
N PHE A 43 -14.76 -5.98 -1.41
CA PHE A 43 -14.32 -7.08 -2.25
C PHE A 43 -12.86 -6.90 -2.72
N ILE A 44 -12.49 -5.71 -3.17
CA ILE A 44 -11.12 -5.43 -3.63
C ILE A 44 -10.12 -5.51 -2.46
N GLU A 45 -10.47 -5.02 -1.27
CA GLU A 45 -9.62 -5.17 -0.08
C GLU A 45 -9.37 -6.65 0.26
N GLU A 46 -10.42 -7.49 0.23
CA GLU A 46 -10.29 -8.93 0.46
C GLU A 46 -9.41 -9.60 -0.59
N TYR A 47 -9.61 -9.24 -1.87
CA TYR A 47 -8.79 -9.76 -2.96
C TYR A 47 -7.31 -9.38 -2.81
N LEU A 48 -7.01 -8.12 -2.51
CA LEU A 48 -5.64 -7.65 -2.31
C LEU A 48 -4.97 -8.35 -1.13
N LEU A 49 -5.72 -8.65 -0.08
CA LEU A 49 -5.24 -9.29 1.14
C LEU A 49 -5.31 -10.82 1.11
N ASP A 50 -5.66 -11.41 -0.03
CA ASP A 50 -5.54 -12.85 -0.21
C ASP A 50 -4.07 -13.29 -0.12
N ASN A 51 -3.84 -14.53 0.32
CA ASN A 51 -2.50 -15.05 0.63
C ASN A 51 -1.55 -14.95 -0.56
N ASP A 52 -2.04 -15.16 -1.78
CA ASP A 52 -1.26 -15.07 -3.01
C ASP A 52 -0.75 -13.65 -3.28
N ASN A 53 -1.51 -12.62 -2.88
CA ASN A 53 -1.21 -11.22 -3.11
C ASN A 53 -0.40 -10.56 -1.97
N LYS A 54 -0.45 -11.11 -0.74
CA LYS A 54 0.27 -10.55 0.42
C LYS A 54 1.76 -10.36 0.18
N SER A 55 2.41 -11.29 -0.52
CA SER A 55 3.84 -11.19 -0.84
C SER A 55 4.14 -9.98 -1.73
N LEU A 56 3.28 -9.74 -2.73
CA LEU A 56 3.38 -8.61 -3.64
C LEU A 56 3.08 -7.29 -2.91
N LEU A 57 2.12 -7.26 -1.97
CA LEU A 57 1.84 -6.08 -1.15
C LEU A 57 3.06 -5.69 -0.31
N LYS A 58 3.76 -6.66 0.28
CA LYS A 58 5.00 -6.42 1.04
C LYS A 58 6.14 -5.90 0.18
N ARG A 59 6.20 -6.29 -1.10
CA ARG A 59 7.18 -5.76 -2.04
C ARG A 59 6.89 -4.32 -2.46
N ASN A 60 5.64 -3.89 -2.38
CA ASN A 60 5.18 -2.53 -2.71
C ASN A 60 4.75 -1.77 -1.45
N PHE A 61 5.49 -1.94 -0.35
CA PHE A 61 5.03 -1.51 0.97
C PHE A 61 4.94 0.01 1.12
N VAL A 62 5.71 0.79 0.35
CA VAL A 62 5.61 2.26 0.35
C VAL A 62 4.29 2.70 -0.27
N LEU A 63 3.86 2.08 -1.37
CA LEU A 63 2.56 2.33 -1.97
C LEU A 63 1.42 1.98 -1.00
N ILE A 64 1.53 0.86 -0.27
CA ILE A 64 0.54 0.48 0.75
C ILE A 64 0.53 1.50 1.88
N GLN A 65 1.69 1.97 2.32
CA GLN A 65 1.80 3.02 3.33
C GLN A 65 1.10 4.32 2.88
N ASP A 66 1.32 4.81 1.65
CA ASP A 66 0.68 6.03 1.15
C ASP A 66 -0.84 5.88 1.10
N VAL A 67 -1.35 4.76 0.56
CA VAL A 67 -2.79 4.50 0.47
C VAL A 67 -3.41 4.37 1.86
N ALA A 68 -2.82 3.57 2.75
CA ALA A 68 -3.34 3.38 4.11
C ALA A 68 -3.34 4.67 4.95
N THR A 69 -2.40 5.59 4.67
CA THR A 69 -2.33 6.88 5.39
C THR A 69 -3.37 7.86 4.87
N ARG A 70 -3.64 7.87 3.56
CA ARG A 70 -4.55 8.82 2.91
C ARG A 70 -6.02 8.39 2.93
N PHE A 71 -6.28 7.09 2.85
CA PHE A 71 -7.61 6.52 2.71
C PHE A 71 -7.93 5.62 3.91
N THR A 72 -8.24 6.25 5.05
CA THR A 72 -8.46 5.56 6.32
C THR A 72 -9.70 4.67 6.34
N GLN A 73 -10.61 4.84 5.37
CA GLN A 73 -11.80 4.03 5.17
C GLN A 73 -11.49 2.60 4.68
N PHE A 74 -10.33 2.37 4.05
CA PHE A 74 -9.85 1.04 3.67
C PHE A 74 -9.32 0.29 4.90
N SER A 75 -10.25 -0.06 5.79
CA SER A 75 -9.95 -0.52 7.15
C SER A 75 -9.07 -1.78 7.18
N LYS A 76 -9.26 -2.71 6.23
CA LYS A 76 -8.49 -3.96 6.17
C LYS A 76 -7.07 -3.67 5.69
N LEU A 77 -6.90 -2.80 4.70
CA LEU A 77 -5.59 -2.38 4.20
C LEU A 77 -4.82 -1.57 5.26
N VAL A 78 -5.51 -0.68 5.98
CA VAL A 78 -4.94 0.06 7.12
C VAL A 78 -4.46 -0.89 8.22
N GLN A 79 -5.28 -1.89 8.57
CA GLN A 79 -4.91 -2.89 9.56
C GLN A 79 -3.71 -3.74 9.10
N PHE A 80 -3.69 -4.14 7.83
CA PHE A 80 -2.57 -4.84 7.23
C PHE A 80 -1.28 -4.03 7.35
N TYR A 81 -1.30 -2.75 6.96
CA TYR A 81 -0.15 -1.86 7.09
C TYR A 81 0.34 -1.78 8.54
N LYS A 82 -0.56 -1.45 9.47
CA LYS A 82 -0.23 -1.28 10.90
C LYS A 82 0.38 -2.53 11.53
N ILE A 83 -0.19 -3.70 11.25
CA ILE A 83 0.33 -4.97 11.79
C ILE A 83 1.74 -5.25 11.23
N ASN A 84 1.93 -5.11 9.91
CA ASN A 84 3.21 -5.44 9.29
C ASN A 84 4.32 -4.45 9.68
N ILE A 85 4.05 -3.14 9.70
CA ILE A 85 5.05 -2.13 10.08
C ILE A 85 5.42 -2.23 11.57
N GLN A 86 4.49 -2.62 12.43
CA GLN A 86 4.75 -2.85 13.85
C GLN A 86 5.56 -4.13 14.10
N GLN A 87 5.30 -5.18 13.32
CA GLN A 87 6.02 -6.45 13.42
C GLN A 87 7.45 -6.33 12.89
N ASP A 88 7.62 -5.62 11.77
CA ASP A 88 8.91 -5.49 11.11
C ASP A 88 9.00 -4.18 10.31
N LEU A 89 9.68 -3.20 10.89
CA LEU A 89 9.98 -1.93 10.23
C LEU A 89 10.89 -2.10 9.01
N SER A 90 11.71 -3.16 8.96
CA SER A 90 12.60 -3.41 7.83
C SER A 90 11.85 -3.66 6.52
N LEU A 91 10.55 -4.01 6.59
CA LEU A 91 9.69 -4.17 5.42
C LEU A 91 9.62 -2.92 4.55
N ILE A 92 9.56 -1.72 5.14
CA ILE A 92 9.51 -0.50 4.33
C ILE A 92 10.84 -0.23 3.63
N PHE A 93 11.97 -0.52 4.30
CA PHE A 93 13.32 -0.30 3.77
C PHE A 93 13.78 -1.37 2.77
N SER A 94 13.08 -2.51 2.74
CA SER A 94 13.32 -3.63 1.82
C SER A 94 12.30 -3.73 0.70
N ALA A 95 11.30 -2.84 0.68
CA ALA A 95 10.33 -2.76 -0.40
C ALA A 95 11.00 -2.36 -1.73
N ASP A 96 10.53 -2.94 -2.83
CA ASP A 96 11.02 -2.64 -4.17
C ASP A 96 10.73 -1.19 -4.56
N ASP A 97 9.65 -0.61 -4.01
CA ASP A 97 9.22 0.77 -4.23
C ASP A 97 9.79 1.77 -3.22
N PHE A 98 10.78 1.38 -2.42
CA PHE A 98 11.36 2.24 -1.38
C PHE A 98 11.80 3.62 -1.90
N ALA A 99 12.39 3.67 -3.11
CA ALA A 99 12.85 4.92 -3.73
C ALA A 99 11.73 5.95 -3.95
N THR A 100 10.46 5.54 -3.88
CA THR A 100 9.30 6.43 -4.06
C THR A 100 8.79 7.06 -2.76
N ILE A 101 9.38 6.70 -1.61
CA ILE A 101 8.94 7.21 -0.31
C ILE A 101 9.13 8.72 -0.20
N LYS A 102 8.10 9.41 0.28
CA LYS A 102 8.17 10.85 0.56
C LYS A 102 9.07 11.09 1.77
N GLN A 103 9.92 12.11 1.67
CA GLN A 103 10.87 12.47 2.73
C GLN A 103 10.19 12.66 4.10
N GLU A 104 9.05 13.36 4.12
CA GLU A 104 8.26 13.61 5.33
C GLU A 104 7.77 12.32 6.01
N ILE A 105 7.36 11.32 5.24
CA ILE A 105 6.94 10.02 5.74
C ILE A 105 8.13 9.27 6.31
N LEU A 106 9.25 9.25 5.57
CA LEU A 106 10.47 8.60 6.01
C LEU A 106 10.95 9.17 7.35
N LEU A 107 10.97 10.50 7.48
CA LEU A 107 11.32 11.18 8.73
C LEU A 107 10.34 10.83 9.86
N ASP A 108 9.04 10.82 9.61
CA ASP A 108 8.04 10.48 10.62
C ASP A 108 8.23 9.04 11.15
N ILE A 109 8.49 8.08 10.26
CA ILE A 109 8.77 6.69 10.63
C ILE A 109 10.03 6.58 11.49
N LEU A 110 11.10 7.29 11.13
CA LEU A 110 12.36 7.26 11.87
C LEU A 110 12.25 7.92 13.25
N VAL A 111 11.56 9.07 13.34
CA VAL A 111 11.37 9.80 14.60
C VAL A 111 10.52 8.97 15.56
N LYS A 112 9.42 8.37 15.08
CA LYS A 112 8.52 7.56 15.93
C LYS A 112 9.14 6.24 16.40
N ASN A 113 10.11 5.70 15.66
CA ASN A 113 10.73 4.40 15.93
C ASN A 113 12.22 4.50 16.32
N ASN A 114 12.66 5.66 16.79
CA ASN A 114 14.04 5.93 17.21
C ASN A 114 14.61 4.92 18.25
N HIS A 115 13.73 4.19 18.96
CA HIS A 115 14.11 3.18 19.95
C HIS A 115 14.18 1.74 19.41
N SER A 116 13.55 1.41 18.28
CA SER A 116 13.37 0.00 17.86
C SER A 116 14.27 -0.45 16.71
N VAL A 117 14.91 0.47 16.01
CA VAL A 117 15.78 0.15 14.87
C VAL A 117 17.23 0.44 15.24
N LYS A 118 18.14 -0.50 14.95
CA LYS A 118 19.58 -0.27 15.16
C LYS A 118 20.02 0.91 14.30
N SER A 119 20.56 1.95 14.92
CA SER A 119 20.90 3.21 14.25
C SER A 119 21.74 3.03 12.99
N ILE A 120 22.62 2.01 12.94
CA ILE A 120 23.51 1.74 11.81
C ILE A 120 22.75 1.37 10.52
N GLU A 121 21.67 0.58 10.60
CA GLU A 121 20.91 0.15 9.43
C GLU A 121 20.07 1.29 8.83
N ILE A 122 19.61 2.22 9.69
CA ILE A 122 18.93 3.45 9.25
C ILE A 122 19.90 4.33 8.44
N TRP A 123 21.12 4.52 8.94
CA TRP A 123 22.10 5.40 8.30
C TRP A 123 22.51 4.90 6.91
N ASP A 124 22.70 3.59 6.72
CA ASP A 124 23.02 3.01 5.41
C ASP A 124 21.88 3.20 4.40
N LYS A 125 20.63 3.05 4.86
CA LYS A 125 19.44 3.24 4.02
C LYS A 125 19.15 4.70 3.70
N LEU A 126 19.39 5.61 4.66
CA LEU A 126 19.32 7.06 4.43
C LEU A 126 20.37 7.52 3.43
N MET A 127 21.59 6.95 3.49
CA MET A 127 22.64 7.24 2.51
C MET A 127 22.19 6.82 1.10
N LEU A 128 21.59 5.63 0.95
CA LEU A 128 21.05 5.16 -0.33
C LEU A 128 19.90 6.02 -0.86
N TRP A 129 18.98 6.47 0.01
CA TRP A 129 17.91 7.39 -0.39
C TRP A 129 18.45 8.76 -0.85
N SER A 130 19.48 9.28 -0.19
CA SER A 130 20.04 10.60 -0.53
C SER A 130 20.75 10.67 -1.90
N ILE A 131 21.07 9.52 -2.50
CA ILE A 131 21.84 9.41 -3.75
C ILE A 131 20.92 9.08 -4.96
N ALA A 132 19.69 8.62 -4.70
CA ALA A 132 18.69 8.28 -5.73
C ALA A 132 17.92 9.53 -6.21
#